data_AF-A0A0K2LC24-F1
#
_entry.id   AF-A0A0K2LC24-F1
#
_cell.length_a   1.000
_cell.length_b   1.000
_cell.length_c   1.000
_cell.angle_alpha   90.00
_cell.angle_beta   90.00
_cell.angle_gamma   90.00
#
_symmetry.space_group_name_H-M   'P 1'
#
loop_
_entity.id
_entity.type
_entity.pdbx_description
1 polymer ?
#
loop_
_entity_poly.entity_id
_entity_poly.type
_entity_poly.pdbx_seq_one_letter_code
_entity_poly.pdbx_strand_id
1 'polypeptide(L)'
;MIRNLPTRLFIAFLCAFILATVYLIMPKGKIAGSIQETKINLMDKSKQKTVSEFGKERKNYAYVSFDNLYSNTSLYYGTKIYQRGHIKDLDMDRKFILVALDGNDASRTIKLKYKLSDFERGNVNVQENDPIKFYGRVLATDSYLNDKGRDVQLPVIAADFIQTKINRGERYGAI
;
A
#
# COMPACT_ATOMS: atom_id res chain seq x y z
N MET A 1 -33.08 -44.90 38.62
CA MET A 1 -32.71 -44.29 37.32
C MET A 1 -32.42 -42.82 37.53
N ILE A 2 -31.17 -42.44 37.81
CA ILE A 2 -30.78 -41.04 38.05
C ILE A 2 -29.62 -40.69 37.12
N ARG A 3 -29.94 -39.77 36.20
CA ARG A 3 -29.12 -38.67 35.66
C ARG A 3 -27.83 -38.98 34.87
N ASN A 4 -27.99 -39.13 33.56
CA ASN A 4 -26.93 -38.87 32.55
C ASN A 4 -27.18 -37.59 31.72
N LEU A 5 -28.22 -36.81 32.06
CA LEU A 5 -28.54 -35.54 31.41
C LEU A 5 -27.54 -34.40 31.72
N PRO A 6 -27.02 -34.23 32.96
CA PRO A 6 -26.14 -33.10 33.25
C PRO A 6 -24.76 -33.26 32.59
N THR A 7 -24.30 -34.50 32.37
CA THR A 7 -23.01 -34.79 31.75
C THR A 7 -22.98 -34.43 30.27
N ARG A 8 -24.07 -34.68 29.52
CA ARG A 8 -24.14 -34.32 28.09
C ARG A 8 -24.21 -32.82 27.86
N LEU A 9 -24.96 -32.11 28.70
CA LEU A 9 -25.02 -30.64 28.68
C LEU A 9 -23.68 -30.01 29.06
N PHE A 10 -23.00 -30.58 30.05
CA PHE A 10 -21.67 -30.12 30.47
C PHE A 10 -20.63 -30.32 29.36
N ILE A 11 -20.65 -31.46 28.67
CA ILE A 11 -19.77 -31.72 27.52
C ILE A 11 -20.06 -30.75 26.36
N ALA A 12 -21.32 -30.51 26.04
CA ALA A 12 -21.69 -29.56 24.99
C ALA A 12 -21.25 -28.13 25.33
N PHE A 13 -21.38 -27.72 26.59
CA PHE A 13 -20.94 -26.41 27.06
C PHE A 13 -19.42 -26.28 27.01
N LEU A 14 -18.68 -27.33 27.41
CA LEU A 14 -17.23 -27.38 27.34
C LEU A 14 -16.74 -27.26 25.88
N CYS A 15 -17.37 -27.99 24.93
CA CYS A 15 -17.04 -27.90 23.52
C CYS A 15 -17.31 -26.50 22.93
N ALA A 16 -18.45 -25.88 23.28
CA ALA A 16 -18.76 -24.53 22.84
C ALA A 16 -17.77 -23.49 23.40
N PHE A 17 -17.35 -23.66 24.65
CA PHE A 17 -16.37 -22.78 25.29
C PHE A 17 -14.97 -22.93 24.68
N ILE A 18 -14.56 -24.15 24.35
CA ILE A 18 -13.30 -24.40 23.62
C ILE A 18 -13.35 -23.78 22.22
N LEU A 19 -14.46 -23.92 21.50
CA LEU A 19 -14.62 -23.28 20.18
C LEU A 19 -14.59 -21.74 20.27
N ALA A 20 -15.22 -21.15 21.29
CA ALA A 20 -15.22 -19.71 21.51
C ALA A 20 -13.81 -19.19 21.88
N THR A 21 -13.08 -19.91 22.72
CA THR A 21 -11.70 -19.55 23.09
C THR A 21 -10.74 -19.75 21.94
N VAL A 22 -10.87 -20.82 21.14
CA VAL A 22 -10.13 -20.99 19.88
C VAL A 22 -10.46 -19.85 18.91
N TYR A 23 -11.72 -19.42 18.77
CA TYR A 23 -12.10 -18.30 17.91
C TYR A 23 -11.52 -16.96 18.39
N LEU A 24 -11.46 -16.72 19.70
CA LEU A 24 -10.91 -15.49 20.27
C LEU A 24 -9.38 -15.45 20.27
N ILE A 25 -8.73 -16.61 20.42
CA ILE A 25 -7.26 -16.75 20.44
C ILE A 25 -6.72 -17.01 19.04
N MET A 26 -7.56 -17.41 18.08
CA MET A 26 -7.17 -17.48 16.68
C MET A 26 -6.63 -16.10 16.34
N PRO A 27 -5.32 -15.97 16.02
CA PRO A 27 -4.88 -14.75 15.42
C PRO A 27 -5.82 -14.54 14.24
N LYS A 28 -6.43 -13.36 14.13
CA LYS A 28 -6.95 -12.90 12.84
C LYS A 28 -5.73 -12.83 11.95
N GLY A 29 -5.31 -14.00 11.47
CA GLY A 29 -4.23 -14.16 10.56
C GLY A 29 -4.68 -13.35 9.39
N LYS A 30 -4.08 -12.16 9.26
CA LYS A 30 -3.77 -11.66 7.94
C LYS A 30 -3.09 -12.86 7.30
N ILE A 31 -3.86 -13.54 6.46
CA ILE A 31 -3.36 -14.48 5.48
C ILE A 31 -2.09 -13.80 4.99
N ALA A 32 -0.94 -14.46 5.14
CA ALA A 32 0.26 -14.10 4.40
C ALA A 32 -0.11 -14.33 2.93
N GLY A 33 -0.89 -13.41 2.41
CA GLY A 33 -1.46 -13.43 1.10
C GLY A 33 -0.31 -13.03 0.23
N SER A 34 0.27 -14.01 -0.43
CA SER A 34 0.70 -13.80 -1.82
C SER A 34 -0.34 -12.89 -2.46
N ILE A 35 0.00 -11.60 -2.64
CA ILE A 35 -0.88 -10.63 -3.27
C ILE A 35 -1.06 -11.14 -4.68
N GLN A 36 -2.23 -11.73 -4.96
CA GLN A 36 -2.60 -12.21 -6.30
C GLN A 36 -2.40 -11.06 -7.28
N GLU A 37 -1.78 -11.36 -8.43
CA GLU A 37 -1.60 -10.42 -9.53
C GLU A 37 -2.90 -9.62 -9.76
N THR A 38 -2.90 -8.36 -9.36
CA THR A 38 -4.11 -7.56 -9.45
C THR A 38 -4.13 -6.88 -10.81
N LYS A 39 -4.84 -7.51 -11.75
CA LYS A 39 -5.12 -6.91 -13.06
C LYS A 39 -6.11 -5.77 -12.90
N ILE A 40 -5.63 -4.53 -13.00
CA ILE A 40 -6.47 -3.34 -13.12
C ILE A 40 -7.01 -3.30 -14.56
N ASN A 41 -8.00 -4.14 -14.85
CA ASN A 41 -8.53 -4.32 -16.21
C ASN A 41 -9.88 -3.62 -16.44
N LEU A 42 -10.48 -3.02 -15.40
CA LEU A 42 -11.87 -2.55 -15.40
C LEU A 42 -12.04 -1.03 -15.63
N MET A 43 -10.97 -0.30 -15.94
CA MET A 43 -11.07 1.16 -16.13
C MET A 43 -11.06 1.59 -17.59
N ASP A 44 -11.91 2.58 -17.89
CA ASP A 44 -11.87 3.36 -19.11
C ASP A 44 -10.49 4.02 -19.30
N LYS A 45 -9.68 3.41 -20.17
CA LYS A 45 -8.32 3.83 -20.53
C LYS A 45 -8.26 5.25 -21.11
N SER A 46 -9.38 5.82 -21.56
CA SER A 46 -9.44 7.19 -22.08
C SER A 46 -9.09 8.24 -21.03
N LYS A 47 -9.33 7.94 -19.73
CA LYS A 47 -9.04 8.83 -18.61
C LYS A 47 -7.60 8.75 -18.11
N GLN A 48 -6.85 7.74 -18.54
CA GLN A 48 -5.44 7.56 -18.20
C GLN A 48 -4.56 8.31 -19.19
N LYS A 49 -3.43 8.83 -18.72
CA LYS A 49 -2.41 9.48 -19.56
C LYS A 49 -1.29 8.50 -19.91
N THR A 50 -0.70 8.63 -21.09
CA THR A 50 0.58 8.01 -21.43
C THR A 50 1.74 8.80 -20.81
N VAL A 51 2.91 8.19 -20.68
CA VAL A 51 4.14 8.88 -20.23
C VAL A 51 4.46 10.10 -21.08
N SER A 52 4.22 10.03 -22.39
CA SER A 52 4.44 11.15 -23.33
C SER A 52 3.47 12.31 -23.08
N GLU A 53 2.18 12.02 -22.91
CA GLU A 53 1.16 13.02 -22.58
C GLU A 53 1.47 13.72 -21.25
N PHE A 54 1.90 12.97 -20.23
CA PHE A 54 2.32 13.52 -18.93
C PHE A 54 3.68 14.24 -18.99
N GLY A 55 4.47 14.02 -20.06
CA GLY A 55 5.84 14.52 -20.19
C GLY A 55 5.97 16.04 -20.09
N LYS A 56 4.93 16.80 -20.47
CA LYS A 56 4.90 18.27 -20.33
C LYS A 56 4.66 18.73 -18.89
N GLU A 57 3.94 17.93 -18.10
CA GLU A 57 3.58 18.23 -16.70
C GLU A 57 4.68 17.81 -15.73
N ARG A 58 5.49 16.79 -16.07
CA ARG A 58 6.55 16.24 -15.22
C ARG A 58 7.53 17.29 -14.69
N LYS A 59 7.76 18.37 -15.45
CA LYS A 59 8.68 19.47 -15.09
C LYS A 59 8.22 20.28 -13.87
N ASN A 60 6.94 20.16 -13.50
CA ASN A 60 6.35 20.86 -12.36
C ASN A 60 6.51 20.09 -11.04
N TYR A 61 7.21 18.94 -11.05
CA TYR A 61 7.41 18.10 -9.87
C TYR A 61 8.89 18.09 -9.51
N ALA A 62 9.19 18.38 -8.24
CA ALA A 62 10.54 18.32 -7.72
C ALA A 62 10.88 16.90 -7.25
N TYR A 63 12.12 16.46 -7.45
CA TYR A 63 12.59 15.29 -6.72
C TYR A 63 12.79 15.67 -5.26
N VAL A 64 12.29 14.85 -4.35
CA VAL A 64 12.57 14.97 -2.92
C VAL A 64 13.13 13.65 -2.45
N SER A 65 14.28 13.67 -1.78
CA SER A 65 14.86 12.44 -1.23
C SER A 65 13.96 11.85 -0.14
N PHE A 66 14.03 10.53 0.03
CA PHE A 66 13.30 9.84 1.09
C PHE A 66 13.58 10.46 2.48
N ASP A 67 14.87 10.59 2.85
CA ASP A 67 15.25 11.04 4.19
C ASP A 67 14.68 12.44 4.50
N ASN A 68 14.64 13.30 3.49
CA ASN A 68 14.13 14.66 3.66
C ASN A 68 12.60 14.71 3.69
N LEU A 69 11.93 13.91 2.84
CA LEU A 69 10.47 13.79 2.89
C LEU A 69 10.00 13.26 4.25
N TYR A 70 10.70 12.27 4.81
CA TYR A 70 10.32 11.64 6.08
C TYR A 70 10.63 12.52 7.28
N SER A 71 11.82 13.12 7.31
CA SER A 71 12.24 13.95 8.45
C SER A 71 11.49 15.29 8.50
N ASN A 72 11.06 15.79 7.34
CA ASN A 72 10.51 17.14 7.20
C ASN A 72 9.20 17.19 6.40
N THR A 73 8.32 16.18 6.52
CA THR A 73 7.11 16.05 5.67
C THR A 73 6.25 17.31 5.66
N SER A 74 6.12 17.99 6.81
CA SER A 74 5.32 19.21 6.96
C SER A 74 5.81 20.37 6.09
N LEU A 75 7.11 20.47 5.82
CA LEU A 75 7.67 21.49 4.92
C LEU A 75 7.26 21.26 3.46
N TYR A 76 6.86 20.03 3.12
CA TYR A 76 6.47 19.63 1.79
C TYR A 76 4.96 19.63 1.58
N TYR A 77 4.14 19.94 2.58
CA TYR A 77 2.69 19.95 2.42
C TYR A 77 2.25 20.85 1.26
N GLY A 78 1.39 20.31 0.42
CA GLY A 78 0.93 20.96 -0.79
C GLY A 78 1.95 21.00 -1.94
N THR A 79 3.20 20.59 -1.74
CA THR A 79 4.22 20.61 -2.81
C THR A 79 4.06 19.44 -3.77
N LYS A 80 4.41 19.68 -5.03
CA LYS A 80 4.41 18.67 -6.09
C LYS A 80 5.77 17.98 -6.15
N ILE A 81 5.78 16.68 -5.91
CA ILE A 81 7.01 15.89 -5.86
C ILE A 81 6.94 14.66 -6.75
N TYR A 82 8.09 14.10 -7.10
CA TYR A 82 8.19 12.78 -7.70
C TYR A 82 9.26 11.94 -7.02
N GLN A 83 9.00 10.64 -6.93
CA GLN A 83 9.92 9.67 -6.37
C GLN A 83 9.79 8.33 -7.10
N ARG A 84 10.75 7.44 -6.84
CA ARG A 84 10.72 6.04 -7.26
C ARG A 84 10.67 5.16 -6.02
N GLY A 85 10.04 4.00 -6.13
CA GLY A 85 9.96 3.04 -5.03
C GLY A 85 9.41 1.70 -5.48
N HIS A 86 9.19 0.81 -4.53
CA HIS A 86 8.63 -0.51 -4.76
C HIS A 86 7.32 -0.66 -4.00
N ILE A 87 6.33 -1.29 -4.62
CA ILE A 87 5.05 -1.58 -3.97
C ILE A 87 5.30 -2.58 -2.83
N LYS A 88 4.75 -2.27 -1.65
CA LYS A 88 4.76 -3.16 -0.48
C LYS A 88 3.40 -3.77 -0.20
N ASP A 89 2.36 -2.99 -0.41
CA ASP A 89 0.99 -3.43 -0.24
C ASP A 89 0.08 -2.58 -1.12
N LEU A 90 -1.05 -3.16 -1.50
CA LEU A 90 -2.09 -2.53 -2.29
C LEU A 90 -3.42 -2.68 -1.57
N ASP A 91 -3.87 -1.62 -0.90
CA ASP A 91 -5.17 -1.60 -0.23
C ASP A 91 -6.22 -1.03 -1.20
N MET A 92 -6.97 -1.93 -1.85
CA MET A 92 -8.01 -1.58 -2.81
C MET A 92 -9.25 -0.96 -2.16
N ASP A 93 -9.57 -1.34 -0.93
CA ASP A 93 -10.75 -0.86 -0.22
C ASP A 93 -10.56 0.60 0.19
N ARG A 94 -9.38 0.92 0.72
CA ARG A 94 -9.00 2.26 1.17
C ARG A 94 -8.32 3.10 0.08
N LYS A 95 -8.06 2.50 -1.09
CA LYS A 95 -7.48 3.12 -2.30
C LYS A 95 -6.12 3.79 -2.04
N PHE A 96 -5.21 3.05 -1.41
CA PHE A 96 -3.83 3.48 -1.29
C PHE A 96 -2.85 2.34 -1.58
N ILE A 97 -1.63 2.72 -1.95
CA ILE A 97 -0.48 1.83 -2.13
C ILE A 97 0.53 2.16 -1.03
N LEU A 98 1.07 1.16 -0.36
CA LEU A 98 2.28 1.33 0.45
C LEU A 98 3.49 1.22 -0.47
N VAL A 99 4.35 2.24 -0.47
CA VAL A 99 5.50 2.32 -1.37
C VAL A 99 6.77 2.48 -0.55
N ALA A 100 7.71 1.54 -0.67
CA ALA A 100 9.05 1.65 -0.08
C ALA A 100 9.96 2.46 -1.02
N LEU A 101 10.51 3.57 -0.51
CA LEU A 101 11.25 4.55 -1.32
C LEU A 101 12.76 4.29 -1.42
N ASP A 102 13.29 3.42 -0.57
CA ASP A 102 14.71 3.07 -0.54
C ASP A 102 14.87 1.55 -0.57
N GLY A 103 15.44 1.01 -1.65
CA GLY A 103 15.99 -0.36 -1.66
C GLY A 103 15.08 -1.49 -1.16
N ASN A 104 13.76 -1.40 -1.33
CA ASN A 104 12.77 -2.32 -0.77
C ASN A 104 12.71 -2.38 0.77
N ASP A 105 13.31 -1.42 1.46
CA ASP A 105 13.28 -1.27 2.92
C ASP A 105 11.88 -0.87 3.39
N ALA A 106 11.23 -1.77 4.14
CA ALA A 106 9.89 -1.57 4.68
C ALA A 106 9.81 -0.47 5.75
N SER A 107 10.94 -0.06 6.33
CA SER A 107 10.99 1.05 7.31
C SER A 107 10.82 2.42 6.66
N ARG A 108 10.93 2.49 5.32
CA ARG A 108 10.99 3.72 4.52
C ARG A 108 9.78 3.81 3.58
N THR A 109 8.58 3.64 4.12
CA THR A 109 7.33 3.49 3.36
C THR A 109 6.44 4.73 3.38
N ILE A 110 5.78 5.03 2.27
CA ILE A 110 4.79 6.12 2.20
C ILE A 110 3.42 5.58 1.81
N LYS A 111 2.37 6.32 2.16
CA LYS A 111 1.00 6.04 1.73
C LYS A 111 0.69 6.84 0.46
N LEU A 112 0.64 6.16 -0.69
CA LEU A 112 0.29 6.74 -1.98
C LEU A 112 -1.21 6.55 -2.24
N LYS A 113 -2.01 7.60 -2.01
CA LYS A 113 -3.42 7.61 -2.39
C LYS A 113 -3.53 7.70 -3.90
N TYR A 114 -4.37 6.85 -4.49
CA TYR A 114 -4.52 6.78 -5.94
C TYR A 114 -5.97 6.63 -6.38
N LYS A 115 -6.22 7.02 -7.62
CA LYS A 115 -7.35 6.60 -8.44
C LYS A 115 -6.81 5.75 -9.58
N LEU A 116 -7.64 4.87 -10.11
CA LEU A 116 -7.26 4.03 -11.24
C LEU A 116 -6.85 4.86 -12.49
N SER A 117 -7.33 6.12 -12.61
CA SER A 117 -6.96 7.08 -13.67
C SER A 117 -5.51 7.54 -13.59
N ASP A 118 -4.93 7.46 -12.40
CA ASP A 118 -3.63 8.06 -12.14
C ASP A 118 -2.53 7.14 -12.66
N PHE A 119 -2.80 5.85 -12.86
CA PHE A 119 -1.88 4.95 -13.53
C PHE A 119 -1.73 5.28 -15.02
N GLU A 120 -0.52 5.04 -15.52
CA GLU A 120 -0.21 5.19 -16.94
C GLU A 120 -1.13 4.33 -17.81
N ARG A 121 -1.50 4.88 -18.97
CA ARG A 121 -2.39 4.21 -19.92
C ARG A 121 -1.75 2.90 -20.39
N GLY A 122 -2.42 1.79 -20.10
CA GLY A 122 -1.95 0.46 -20.47
C GLY A 122 -2.70 -0.64 -19.73
N ASN A 123 -2.22 -1.88 -19.88
CA ASN A 123 -2.62 -2.94 -18.97
C ASN A 123 -1.75 -2.81 -17.72
N VAL A 124 -2.35 -2.27 -16.66
CA VAL A 124 -1.68 -2.10 -15.38
C VAL A 124 -1.89 -3.40 -14.60
N ASN A 125 -0.84 -4.21 -14.54
CA ASN A 125 -0.71 -5.28 -13.56
C ASN A 125 0.25 -4.75 -12.51
N VAL A 126 -0.21 -4.61 -11.27
CA VAL A 126 0.62 -4.18 -10.14
C VAL A 126 0.67 -5.31 -9.12
N GLN A 127 1.87 -5.60 -8.66
CA GLN A 127 2.19 -6.65 -7.71
C GLN A 127 3.09 -6.11 -6.62
N GLU A 128 3.18 -6.86 -5.53
CA GLU A 128 4.19 -6.59 -4.51
C GLU A 128 5.59 -6.60 -5.12
N ASN A 129 6.44 -5.70 -4.67
CA ASN A 129 7.80 -5.45 -5.14
C ASN A 129 7.90 -4.94 -6.58
N ASP A 130 6.80 -4.61 -7.25
CA ASP A 130 6.89 -3.94 -8.55
C ASP A 130 7.49 -2.54 -8.38
N PRO A 131 8.48 -2.16 -9.22
CA PRO A 131 9.04 -0.82 -9.20
C PRO A 131 8.04 0.17 -9.82
N ILE A 132 7.80 1.28 -9.13
CA ILE A 132 6.95 2.35 -9.60
C ILE A 132 7.64 3.70 -9.47
N LYS A 133 7.17 4.65 -10.28
CA LYS A 133 7.57 6.06 -10.24
C LYS A 133 6.28 6.83 -10.22
N PHE A 134 6.11 7.62 -9.19
CA PHE A 134 4.89 8.39 -9.01
C PHE A 134 5.22 9.87 -8.94
N TYR A 135 4.23 10.65 -9.33
CA TYR A 135 4.21 12.10 -9.27
C TYR A 135 2.94 12.47 -8.52
N GLY A 136 3.04 13.40 -7.59
CA GLY A 136 1.89 13.73 -6.76
C GLY A 136 2.14 14.89 -5.82
N ARG A 137 1.17 15.11 -4.94
CA ARG A 137 1.20 16.17 -3.93
C ARG A 137 1.27 15.60 -2.53
N VAL A 138 2.20 16.08 -1.72
CA VAL A 138 2.26 15.71 -0.29
C VAL A 138 1.07 16.35 0.43
N LEU A 139 0.31 15.56 1.17
CA LEU A 139 -0.92 16.02 1.82
C LEU A 139 -0.71 16.25 3.32
N ALA A 140 -0.20 15.21 3.98
CA ALA A 140 -0.20 15.08 5.43
C ALA A 140 0.76 13.97 5.85
N THR A 141 0.85 13.75 7.15
CA THR A 141 1.30 12.50 7.76
C THR A 141 0.09 11.76 8.33
N ASP A 142 0.11 10.43 8.25
CA ASP A 142 -0.98 9.58 8.74
C ASP A 142 -0.43 8.38 9.50
N SER A 143 -1.18 7.94 10.51
CA SER A 143 -0.85 6.78 11.33
C SER A 143 -1.09 5.49 10.53
N TYR A 144 -0.19 4.53 10.72
CA TYR A 144 -0.29 3.21 10.12
C TYR A 144 0.23 2.16 11.09
N LEU A 145 -0.54 1.10 11.28
CA LEU A 145 -0.13 -0.06 12.06
C LEU A 145 0.65 -1.02 11.15
N ASN A 146 1.97 -1.11 11.34
CA ASN A 146 2.80 -2.02 10.56
C ASN A 146 2.59 -3.49 10.97
N ASP A 147 3.25 -4.40 10.24
CA ASP A 147 3.14 -5.85 10.46
C ASP A 147 3.62 -6.31 11.84
N LYS A 148 4.41 -5.48 12.53
CA LYS A 148 4.87 -5.70 13.91
C LYS A 148 3.89 -5.14 14.95
N GLY A 149 2.72 -4.65 14.54
CA GLY A 149 1.74 -4.04 15.43
C GLY A 149 2.18 -2.69 16.01
N ARG A 150 3.17 -2.02 15.41
CA ARG A 150 3.63 -0.70 15.86
C ARG A 150 3.00 0.39 15.00
N ASP A 151 2.50 1.42 15.67
CA ASP A 151 2.04 2.63 15.01
C ASP A 151 3.24 3.42 14.47
N VAL A 152 3.21 3.72 13.17
CA VAL A 152 4.22 4.51 12.46
C VAL A 152 3.56 5.63 11.69
N GLN A 153 4.21 6.79 11.68
CA GLN A 153 3.77 7.94 10.90
C GLN A 153 4.32 7.82 9.48
N LEU A 154 3.42 7.79 8.49
CA LEU A 154 3.77 7.72 7.08
C LEU A 154 3.42 9.03 6.38
N PRO A 155 4.31 9.60 5.56
CA PRO A 155 3.95 10.61 4.59
C PRO A 155 2.81 10.13 3.69
N VAL A 156 1.82 10.99 3.46
CA VAL A 156 0.70 10.72 2.55
C VAL A 156 0.84 11.57 1.31
N ILE A 157 0.81 10.91 0.15
CA ILE A 157 0.92 11.55 -1.16
C ILE A 157 -0.36 11.24 -1.96
N ALA A 158 -1.00 12.27 -2.51
CA ALA A 158 -2.01 12.08 -3.55
C ALA A 158 -1.30 11.93 -4.90
N ALA A 159 -1.49 10.81 -5.57
CA ALA A 159 -0.98 10.60 -6.91
C ALA A 159 -1.70 11.51 -7.92
N ASP A 160 -0.90 12.12 -8.80
CA ASP A 160 -1.36 12.76 -10.04
C ASP A 160 -1.00 11.89 -11.26
N PHE A 161 0.06 11.08 -11.16
CA PHE A 161 0.48 10.12 -12.18
C PHE A 161 1.34 8.99 -11.60
N ILE A 162 1.14 7.74 -12.02
CA ILE A 162 1.88 6.55 -11.60
C ILE A 162 2.34 5.77 -12.83
N GLN A 163 3.65 5.61 -12.98
CA GLN A 163 4.29 4.81 -14.02
C GLN A 163 4.73 3.47 -13.43
N THR A 164 4.35 2.36 -14.08
CA THR A 164 4.60 0.99 -13.61
C THR A 164 5.58 0.22 -14.49
N LYS A 165 5.73 0.59 -15.77
CA LYS A 165 6.74 0.00 -16.67
C LYS A 165 8.05 0.78 -16.61
N ILE A 166 8.75 0.65 -15.49
CA ILE A 166 10.09 1.24 -15.34
C ILE A 166 11.11 0.18 -15.69
N ASN A 167 11.87 0.41 -16.77
CA ASN A 167 12.97 -0.46 -17.11
C ASN A 167 13.98 -0.47 -15.95
N ARG A 168 14.31 -1.67 -15.45
CA ARG A 168 15.26 -1.90 -14.34
C ARG A 168 16.67 -1.28 -14.55
N GLY A 169 16.95 -0.72 -15.73
CA GLY A 169 18.22 -0.08 -16.09
C GLY A 169 18.30 1.45 -15.84
N GLU A 170 17.22 2.13 -15.45
CA GLU A 170 17.32 3.53 -15.00
C GLU A 170 17.91 3.56 -13.58
N ARG A 171 19.25 3.55 -13.51
CA ARG A 171 20.07 3.51 -12.28
C ARG A 171 19.39 4.21 -11.09
N TYR A 172 19.14 3.42 -10.05
CA TYR A 172 18.87 3.89 -8.69
C TYR A 172 20.08 4.68 -8.21
N GLY A 173 19.91 5.96 -7.89
CA GLY A 173 20.90 6.78 -7.21
C GLY A 173 22.31 6.78 -7.81
N ALA A 174 22.56 7.65 -8.78
CA ALA A 174 23.91 8.16 -8.99
C ALA A 174 23.82 9.69 -8.93
N ILE A 175 24.02 10.22 -7.73
CA ILE A 175 24.76 11.47 -7.53
C ILE A 175 25.94 11.09 -6.66
#